data_AF-A0A0E2YWY9-F1
#
_entry.id   AF-A0A0E2YWY9-F1
#
_cell.length_a   1.000
_cell.length_b   1.000
_cell.length_c   1.000
_cell.angle_alpha   90.00
_cell.angle_beta   90.00
_cell.angle_gamma   90.00
#
_symmetry.space_group_name_H-M   'P 1'
#
loop_
_entity.id
_entity.type
_entity.pdbx_description
1 polymer ?
#
loop_
_entity_poly.entity_id
_entity_poly.type
_entity_poly.pdbx_seq_one_letter_code
_entity_poly.pdbx_strand_id
1 'polypeptide(L)'
;MICSVFDVATSSYYDYRKRSQAIDVKRLHLQAKLKELFRLSRGSAGSRTLVIMMRDLGYMIGRFKVRSLMRDAMLVSKQSKAHVYK
;
A
#
# COMPACT_ATOMS: atom_id res chain seq x y z
N MET A 1 -21.21 25.27 8.99
CA MET A 1 -20.61 23.94 9.20
C MET A 1 -21.71 22.98 9.58
N ILE A 2 -21.85 21.82 8.94
CA ILE A 2 -23.02 20.95 9.18
C ILE A 2 -23.08 20.44 10.64
N CYS A 3 -21.93 20.27 11.30
CA CYS A 3 -21.84 19.79 12.69
C CYS A 3 -22.42 20.76 13.72
N SER A 4 -22.36 22.08 13.49
CA SER A 4 -22.92 23.08 14.42
C SER A 4 -24.46 23.14 14.37
N VAL A 5 -25.08 22.65 13.30
CA VAL A 5 -26.54 22.54 13.19
C VAL A 5 -27.08 21.39 14.05
N PHE A 6 -26.26 20.37 14.27
CA PHE A 6 -26.61 19.17 15.07
C PHE A 6 -26.04 19.20 16.49
N ASP A 7 -25.47 20.33 16.92
CA ASP A 7 -24.81 20.49 18.22
C ASP A 7 -23.72 19.41 18.49
N VAL A 8 -23.01 19.01 17.44
CA VAL A 8 -21.91 18.03 17.52
C VAL A 8 -20.58 18.77 17.36
N ALA A 9 -19.66 18.52 18.29
CA ALA A 9 -18.29 18.98 18.17
C ALA A 9 -17.66 18.42 16.88
N THR A 10 -17.04 19.29 16.10
CA THR A 10 -16.39 18.94 14.83
C THR A 10 -15.35 17.84 14.99
N SER A 11 -14.57 17.89 16.06
CA SER A 11 -13.57 16.88 16.42
C SER A 11 -14.23 15.51 16.60
N SER A 12 -15.32 15.43 17.36
CA SER A 12 -16.07 14.19 17.58
C SER A 12 -16.60 13.60 16.28
N TYR A 13 -17.11 14.42 15.36
CA TYR A 13 -17.56 13.95 14.05
C TYR A 13 -16.43 13.34 13.21
N TYR A 14 -15.28 14.02 13.11
CA TYR A 14 -14.14 13.52 12.33
C TYR A 14 -13.46 12.31 13.00
N ASP A 15 -13.42 12.25 14.33
CA ASP A 15 -12.94 11.08 15.07
C ASP A 15 -13.86 9.87 14.86
N TYR A 16 -15.17 10.06 14.95
CA TYR A 16 -16.15 9.01 14.65
C TYR A 16 -15.99 8.51 13.21
N ARG A 17 -15.92 9.43 12.24
CA ARG A 17 -15.73 9.09 10.82
C ARG A 17 -14.40 8.35 10.58
N LYS A 18 -13.34 8.71 11.29
CA LYS A 18 -12.04 8.03 11.21
C LYS A 18 -12.10 6.62 11.80
N ARG A 19 -12.81 6.42 12.92
CA ARG A 19 -13.04 5.10 13.53
C ARG A 19 -13.96 4.22 12.71
N SER A 20 -14.94 4.83 12.05
CA SER A 20 -15.91 4.16 11.18
C SER A 20 -15.36 3.89 9.77
N GLN A 21 -14.09 4.19 9.48
CA GLN A 21 -13.49 3.79 8.21
C GLN A 21 -13.54 2.27 8.06
N ALA A 22 -14.44 1.83 7.19
CA ALA A 22 -14.56 0.44 6.80
C ALA A 22 -13.23 -0.06 6.20
N ILE A 23 -12.94 -1.34 6.43
CA ILE A 23 -11.77 -2.01 5.87
C ILE A 23 -11.85 -1.91 4.33
N ASP A 24 -10.87 -1.25 3.71
CA ASP A 24 -10.76 -1.23 2.26
C ASP A 24 -10.29 -2.61 1.77
N VAL A 25 -11.26 -3.46 1.47
CA VAL A 25 -11.05 -4.85 1.00
C VAL A 25 -10.18 -4.88 -0.26
N LYS A 26 -10.34 -3.89 -1.17
CA LYS A 26 -9.54 -3.80 -2.40
C LYS A 26 -8.08 -3.51 -2.06
N ARG A 27 -7.84 -2.59 -1.12
CA ARG A 27 -6.48 -2.29 -0.64
C ARG A 27 -5.85 -3.52 0.01
N LEU A 28 -6.61 -4.22 0.85
CA LEU A 28 -6.14 -5.44 1.53
C LEU A 28 -5.74 -6.53 0.52
N HIS A 29 -6.58 -6.77 -0.49
CA HIS A 29 -6.29 -7.76 -1.54
C HIS A 29 -5.02 -7.42 -2.32
N LEU A 30 -4.84 -6.15 -2.70
CA LEU A 30 -3.62 -5.68 -3.37
C LEU A 30 -2.37 -5.84 -2.49
N GLN A 31 -2.48 -5.56 -1.18
CA GLN A 31 -1.38 -5.78 -0.24
C GLN A 31 -1.02 -7.27 -0.12
N ALA A 32 -2.02 -8.15 -0.03
CA ALA A 32 -1.79 -9.59 0.03
C ALA A 32 -1.05 -10.09 -1.22
N LYS A 33 -1.48 -9.67 -2.42
CA LYS A 33 -0.82 -10.04 -3.67
C LYS A 33 0.60 -9.47 -3.76
N LEU A 34 0.82 -8.23 -3.28
CA LEU A 34 2.16 -7.64 -3.21
C LEU A 34 3.10 -8.44 -2.30
N LYS A 35 2.62 -8.88 -1.13
CA LYS A 35 3.38 -9.72 -0.20
C LYS A 35 3.75 -11.06 -0.84
N GLU A 36 2.83 -11.67 -1.57
CA GLU A 36 3.07 -12.92 -2.30
C GLU A 36 4.18 -12.75 -3.35
N LEU A 37 4.07 -11.75 -4.24
CA LEU A 37 5.09 -11.45 -5.25
C LEU A 37 6.44 -11.11 -4.63
N PHE A 38 6.43 -10.34 -3.54
CA PHE A 38 7.65 -10.00 -2.80
C PHE A 38 8.33 -11.26 -2.24
N ARG A 39 7.55 -12.20 -1.67
CA ARG A 39 8.06 -13.50 -1.21
C ARG A 39 8.59 -14.36 -2.35
N LEU A 40 7.90 -14.40 -3.49
CA LEU A 40 8.36 -15.11 -4.69
C LEU A 40 9.71 -14.58 -5.18
N SER A 41 9.91 -13.26 -5.11
CA SER A 41 11.19 -12.62 -5.42
C SER A 41 12.30 -12.82 -4.37
N ARG A 42 12.03 -13.59 -3.31
CA ARG A 42 12.91 -13.75 -2.13
C ARG A 42 13.29 -12.40 -1.49
N GLY A 43 12.36 -11.44 -1.52
CA GLY A 43 12.53 -10.11 -0.95
C GLY A 43 13.43 -9.15 -1.74
N SER A 44 13.81 -9.49 -2.98
CA SER A 44 14.60 -8.61 -3.85
C SER A 44 13.74 -7.60 -4.61
N ALA A 45 12.48 -7.93 -4.95
CA ALA A 45 11.66 -7.09 -5.81
C ALA A 45 11.32 -5.74 -5.16
N GLY A 46 11.81 -4.66 -5.78
CA GLY A 46 11.43 -3.31 -5.42
C GLY A 46 10.12 -2.86 -6.08
N SER A 47 9.70 -1.63 -5.76
CA SER A 47 8.46 -1.04 -6.29
C SER A 47 8.33 -1.08 -7.82
N ARG A 48 9.43 -0.96 -8.59
CA ARG A 48 9.40 -1.02 -10.06
C ARG A 48 9.14 -2.44 -10.55
N THR A 49 9.88 -3.41 -10.02
CA THR A 49 9.72 -4.82 -10.34
C THR A 49 8.33 -5.33 -9.99
N LEU A 50 7.81 -4.93 -8.82
CA LEU A 50 6.46 -5.33 -8.39
C LEU A 50 5.35 -4.71 -9.24
N VAL A 51 5.55 -3.52 -9.83
CA VAL A 51 4.59 -2.97 -10.81
C VAL A 51 4.55 -3.85 -12.06
N ILE A 52 5.70 -4.28 -12.57
CA ILE A 52 5.78 -5.14 -13.76
C ILE A 52 5.06 -6.46 -13.47
N MET A 53 5.45 -7.15 -12.39
CA MET A 53 4.82 -8.40 -11.98
C MET A 53 3.30 -8.28 -11.76
N MET A 54 2.83 -7.17 -11.20
CA MET A 54 1.39 -6.92 -11.03
C MET A 54 0.68 -6.72 -12.36
N ARG A 55 1.30 -6.03 -13.32
CA ARG A 55 0.73 -5.81 -14.65
C ARG A 55 0.69 -7.10 -15.47
N ASP A 56 1.71 -7.94 -15.35
CA ASP A 56 1.75 -9.26 -15.98
C ASP A 56 0.60 -10.16 -15.48
N LEU A 57 0.17 -9.96 -14.23
CA LEU A 57 -1.00 -10.60 -13.65
C LEU A 57 -2.33 -9.88 -13.96
N GLY A 58 -2.32 -8.85 -14.81
CA GLY A 58 -3.52 -8.11 -15.23
C GLY A 58 -3.94 -6.95 -14.31
N TYR A 59 -3.17 -6.63 -13.27
CA TYR A 59 -3.51 -5.50 -12.39
C TYR A 59 -3.06 -4.16 -13.00
N MET A 60 -4.02 -3.27 -13.23
CA MET A 60 -3.75 -1.88 -13.59
C MET A 60 -3.31 -1.08 -12.35
N ILE A 61 -2.01 -1.14 -12.04
CA ILE A 61 -1.43 -0.42 -10.90
C ILE A 61 -0.20 0.42 -11.29
N GLY A 62 -0.09 1.58 -10.66
CA GLY A 62 1.03 2.50 -10.81
C GLY A 62 2.08 2.35 -9.70
N ARG A 63 3.29 2.84 -9.98
CA ARG A 63 4.44 2.78 -9.06
C ARG A 63 4.19 3.47 -7.73
N PHE A 64 3.52 4.62 -7.72
CA PHE A 64 3.23 5.34 -6.47
C PHE A 64 2.30 4.56 -5.55
N LYS A 65 1.27 3.92 -6.13
CA LYS A 65 0.34 3.07 -5.39
C LYS A 65 1.06 1.83 -4.84
N VAL A 66 1.86 1.15 -5.65
CA VAL A 66 2.71 0.04 -5.18
C VAL A 66 3.64 0.48 -4.04
N ARG A 67 4.32 1.63 -4.17
CA ARG A 67 5.21 2.16 -3.13
C ARG A 67 4.47 2.44 -1.82
N SER A 68 3.27 3.02 -1.89
CA SER A 68 2.45 3.23 -0.69
C SER A 68 2.05 1.89 -0.06
N LEU A 69 1.57 0.93 -0.84
CA LEU A 69 1.18 -0.39 -0.33
C LEU A 69 2.36 -1.16 0.27
N MET A 70 3.56 -1.05 -0.31
CA MET A 70 4.78 -1.61 0.27
C MET A 70 5.10 -1.01 1.64
N ARG A 71 4.96 0.32 1.81
CA ARG A 71 5.18 0.98 3.11
C ARG A 71 4.18 0.50 4.15
N ASP A 72 2.89 0.46 3.79
CA ASP A 72 1.84 -0.04 4.68
C ASP A 72 2.08 -1.50 5.10
N ALA A 73 2.60 -2.31 4.18
CA ALA A 73 2.93 -3.70 4.42
C ALA A 73 4.34 -3.93 4.98
N MET A 74 5.08 -2.86 5.31
CA MET A 74 6.46 -2.87 5.81
C MET A 74 7.45 -3.69 4.95
N LEU A 75 7.25 -3.67 3.62
CA LEU A 75 8.10 -4.37 2.66
C LEU A 75 9.28 -3.49 2.23
N VAL A 76 10.49 -3.96 2.51
CA VAL A 76 11.75 -3.30 2.12
C VAL A 76 12.59 -4.27 1.29
N SER A 77 12.92 -3.87 0.06
CA SER A 77 13.75 -4.67 -0.84
C SER A 77 15.15 -4.86 -0.27
N LYS A 78 15.62 -6.12 -0.28
CA LYS A 78 16.94 -6.56 0.17
C LYS A 78 17.89 -6.83 -1.00
N GLN A 79 17.64 -6.22 -2.16
CA GLN A 79 18.48 -6.43 -3.34
C GLN A 79 19.93 -6.04 -3.02
N SER A 80 20.86 -6.98 -3.24
CA SER A 80 22.28 -6.70 -3.11
C SER A 80 22.68 -5.61 -4.11
N LYS A 81 23.44 -4.62 -3.64
CA LYS A 81 24.08 -3.68 -4.55
C LYS A 81 25.14 -4.44 -5.33
N ALA A 82 25.25 -4.16 -6.62
CA ALA A 82 26.38 -4.66 -7.40
C ALA A 82 27.68 -4.17 -6.74
N HIS A 83 28.64 -5.07 -6.59
CA HIS A 83 29.96 -4.68 -6.10
C HIS A 83 30.61 -3.76 -7.13
N VAL A 84 31.22 -2.67 -6.63
CA VAL A 84 31.76 -1.58 -7.47
C VAL A 84 33.05 -1.99 -8.19
N TYR A 85 33.67 -3.09 -7.78
CA TYR A 85 34.91 -3.59 -8.36
C TYR A 85 34.65 -4.41 -9.62
N LYS A 86 35.39 -4.07 -10.68
CA LYS A 86 35.61 -4.88 -11.90
C LYS A 86 36.94 -5.59 -11.78
#